data_AF-A0A151SGB0-F1
#
_entry.id   AF-A0A151SGB0-F1
#
_cell.length_a   1.000
_cell.length_b   1.000
_cell.length_c   1.000
_cell.angle_alpha   90.00
_cell.angle_beta   90.00
_cell.angle_gamma   90.00
#
_symmetry.space_group_name_H-M   'P 1'
#
loop_
_entity.id
_entity.type
_entity.pdbx_description
1 polymer ?
#
loop_
_entity_poly.entity_id
_entity_poly.type
_entity_poly.pdbx_seq_one_letter_code
_entity_poly.pdbx_strand_id
1 'polypeptide(L)'
;MSVFNLVFLIAVVLQIGACLSHQIADGLSFLTFLYCWAGIAREEKPVPVPNPQFIISAKLFPSKNIYGFDPRSGITKENLVWKMFVFDAYAVENLRERYTSFENDRPTRVEALSAFIWSRYVVVAVTRDKNKTHVVIHAVNLRP
;
A
#
# COMPACT_ATOMS: atom_id res chain seq x y z
N MET A 1 9.58 -18.32 9.76
CA MET A 1 8.71 -17.22 9.30
C MET A 1 7.29 -17.70 9.47
N SER A 2 6.57 -17.28 10.52
CA SER A 2 5.18 -17.70 10.73
C SER A 2 4.31 -17.03 9.67
N VAL A 3 3.53 -17.81 8.92
CA VAL A 3 2.72 -17.34 7.78
C VAL A 3 1.38 -16.75 8.24
N PHE A 4 1.02 -16.95 9.52
CA PHE A 4 -0.15 -16.35 10.15
C PHE A 4 0.17 -16.06 11.62
N ASN A 5 -0.10 -14.84 12.08
CA ASN A 5 -0.20 -14.52 13.50
C ASN A 5 -1.64 -14.16 13.78
N LEU A 6 -2.37 -15.05 14.46
CA LEU A 6 -3.70 -14.79 14.98
C LEU A 6 -3.54 -14.11 16.35
N VAL A 7 -3.94 -12.85 16.50
CA VAL A 7 -3.90 -12.12 17.77
C VAL A 7 -5.33 -11.82 18.20
N PHE A 8 -5.73 -12.30 19.39
CA PHE A 8 -6.92 -11.91 20.17
C PHE A 8 -6.53 -10.79 21.17
N LEU A 9 -7.33 -9.89 21.78
CA LEU A 9 -8.77 -9.76 22.07
C LEU A 9 -8.99 -8.32 22.65
N ILE A 10 -10.18 -7.69 22.48
CA ILE A 10 -10.78 -6.80 23.51
C ILE A 10 -12.24 -7.24 23.67
N ALA A 11 -12.67 -7.43 24.92
CA ALA A 11 -13.74 -8.33 25.40
C ALA A 11 -15.18 -8.23 24.84
N VAL A 12 -15.43 -7.52 23.74
CA VAL A 12 -16.74 -7.51 23.04
C VAL A 12 -16.59 -7.54 21.50
N VAL A 13 -15.38 -7.33 20.97
CA VAL A 13 -15.12 -7.23 19.53
C VAL A 13 -13.96 -8.15 19.16
N LEU A 14 -14.19 -9.03 18.19
CA LEU A 14 -13.13 -9.81 17.58
C LEU A 14 -12.33 -8.93 16.62
N GLN A 15 -11.05 -8.75 16.90
CA GLN A 15 -10.11 -8.15 15.96
C GLN A 15 -9.25 -9.25 15.36
N ILE A 16 -9.01 -9.17 14.05
CA ILE A 16 -8.17 -10.12 13.33
C ILE A 16 -6.99 -9.36 12.77
N GLY A 17 -5.80 -9.68 13.28
CA GLY A 17 -4.54 -9.33 12.64
C GLY A 17 -4.16 -10.39 11.61
N ALA A 18 -3.69 -9.96 10.44
CA ALA A 18 -3.11 -10.85 9.45
C ALA A 18 -1.81 -10.24 8.92
N CYS A 19 -0.80 -11.09 8.75
CA CYS A 19 0.50 -10.69 8.22
C CYS A 19 0.94 -11.69 7.16
N LEU A 20 1.47 -11.19 6.04
CA LEU A 20 1.96 -11.99 4.94
C LEU A 20 3.32 -11.46 4.49
N SER A 21 4.22 -12.37 4.11
CA SER A 21 5.50 -11.99 3.52
C SER A 21 5.26 -11.29 2.17
N HIS A 22 5.70 -10.04 2.05
CA HIS A 22 5.61 -9.28 0.79
C HIS A 22 6.40 -9.94 -0.36
N GLN A 23 7.25 -10.94 -0.09
CA GLN A 23 7.90 -11.75 -1.12
C GLN A 23 6.95 -12.70 -1.85
N ILE A 24 5.81 -13.03 -1.24
CA ILE A 24 4.88 -14.05 -1.74
C ILE A 24 3.66 -13.40 -2.41
N ALA A 25 3.22 -12.24 -1.91
CA ALA A 25 2.09 -11.52 -2.48
C ALA A 25 2.22 -10.00 -2.28
N ASP A 26 1.59 -9.25 -3.18
CA ASP A 26 1.40 -7.81 -3.03
C ASP A 26 0.12 -7.48 -2.23
N GLY A 27 -0.09 -6.20 -1.95
CA GLY A 27 -1.23 -5.73 -1.15
C GLY A 27 -2.59 -6.15 -1.70
N LEU A 28 -2.82 -6.04 -3.02
CA LEU A 28 -4.09 -6.42 -3.63
C LEU A 28 -4.32 -7.94 -3.53
N SER A 29 -3.29 -8.76 -3.73
CA SER A 29 -3.41 -10.22 -3.60
C SER A 29 -3.71 -10.63 -2.15
N PHE A 30 -3.07 -9.97 -1.18
CA PHE A 30 -3.33 -10.19 0.24
C PHE A 30 -4.75 -9.79 0.66
N LEU A 31 -5.22 -8.62 0.23
CA LEU A 31 -6.60 -8.18 0.48
C LEU A 31 -7.63 -9.10 -0.18
N THR A 32 -7.35 -9.57 -1.40
CA THR A 32 -8.21 -10.52 -2.11
C THR A 32 -8.31 -11.84 -1.35
N PHE A 33 -7.17 -12.35 -0.86
CA PHE A 33 -7.16 -13.54 0.00
C PHE A 33 -8.01 -13.35 1.26
N LEU A 34 -7.87 -12.22 1.96
CA LEU A 34 -8.67 -11.92 3.16
C LEU A 34 -10.16 -11.80 2.83
N TYR A 35 -10.51 -11.17 1.72
CA TYR A 35 -11.89 -11.06 1.25
C TYR A 35 -12.51 -12.43 1.00
N CYS A 36 -11.82 -13.31 0.28
CA CYS A 36 -12.27 -14.68 0.02
C CYS A 36 -12.36 -15.50 1.30
N TRP A 37 -11.35 -15.42 2.17
CA TRP A 37 -11.37 -16.13 3.45
C TRP A 37 -12.56 -15.71 4.31
N ALA A 38 -12.85 -14.41 4.36
CA ALA A 38 -14.00 -13.89 5.10
C ALA A 38 -15.34 -14.31 4.46
N GLY A 39 -15.45 -14.33 3.13
CA GLY A 39 -16.64 -14.82 2.42
C GLY A 39 -16.91 -16.31 2.64
N ILE A 40 -15.86 -17.14 2.60
CA ILE A 40 -15.94 -18.58 2.92
C ILE A 40 -16.39 -18.77 4.37
N ALA A 41 -15.82 -18.04 5.32
CA ALA A 41 -16.20 -18.12 6.73
C ALA A 41 -17.65 -17.70 7.00
N ARG A 42 -18.26 -16.88 6.13
CA ARG A 42 -19.67 -16.48 6.19
C ARG A 42 -20.60 -17.36 5.36
N GLU A 43 -20.08 -18.42 4.71
CA GLU A 43 -20.83 -19.31 3.83
C GLU A 43 -21.55 -18.59 2.67
N GLU A 44 -21.00 -17.47 2.19
CA GLU A 44 -21.58 -16.71 1.07
C GLU A 44 -21.56 -17.55 -0.22
N LYS A 45 -22.63 -17.53 -1.02
CA LYS A 45 -22.71 -18.25 -2.30
C LYS A 45 -23.22 -17.36 -3.42
N PRO A 46 -22.54 -17.30 -4.58
CA PRO A 46 -21.23 -17.89 -4.86
C PRO A 46 -20.10 -17.06 -4.23
N VAL A 47 -19.13 -17.70 -3.55
CA VAL A 47 -17.85 -17.03 -3.26
C VAL A 47 -17.12 -16.89 -4.60
N PRO A 48 -16.84 -15.68 -5.09
CA PRO A 48 -15.96 -15.51 -6.23
C PRO A 48 -14.55 -15.85 -5.74
N VAL A 49 -14.16 -17.12 -5.87
CA VAL A 49 -12.79 -17.55 -5.64
C VAL A 49 -12.00 -17.12 -6.86
N PRO A 50 -11.02 -16.21 -6.73
CA PRO A 50 -10.13 -15.86 -7.84
C PRO A 50 -9.47 -17.13 -8.34
N ASN A 51 -9.04 -17.13 -9.60
CA ASN A 51 -8.17 -18.17 -10.13
C ASN A 51 -6.71 -17.70 -9.98
N PRO A 52 -6.04 -17.89 -8.81
CA PRO A 52 -4.70 -17.39 -8.62
C PRO A 52 -3.72 -18.14 -9.54
N GLN A 53 -3.02 -17.39 -10.38
CA GLN A 53 -2.06 -17.92 -11.33
C GLN A 53 -0.67 -18.01 -10.71
N PHE A 54 -0.41 -19.05 -9.92
CA PHE A 54 0.90 -19.23 -9.28
C PHE A 54 1.98 -19.72 -10.24
N ILE A 55 1.61 -20.55 -11.23
CA ILE A 55 2.56 -21.21 -12.14
C ILE A 55 3.08 -20.25 -13.21
N ILE A 56 2.24 -19.29 -13.62
CA ILE A 56 2.54 -18.41 -14.75
C ILE A 56 3.49 -17.27 -14.32
N SER A 57 3.62 -16.99 -13.01
CA SER A 57 4.42 -15.86 -12.51
C SER A 57 5.86 -15.87 -12.99
N ALA A 58 6.55 -17.02 -12.97
CA ALA A 58 7.93 -17.14 -13.44
C ALA A 58 8.07 -16.97 -14.96
N LYS A 59 6.99 -17.23 -15.72
CA LYS A 59 6.94 -16.99 -17.17
C LYS A 59 6.70 -15.51 -17.50
N LEU A 60 5.84 -14.84 -16.74
CA LEU A 60 5.54 -13.41 -16.93
C LEU A 60 6.69 -12.53 -16.46
N PHE A 61 7.35 -12.92 -15.37
CA PHE A 61 8.46 -12.19 -14.78
C PHE A 61 9.68 -13.11 -14.65
N PRO A 62 10.38 -13.39 -15.78
CA PRO A 62 11.57 -14.22 -15.75
C PRO A 62 12.62 -13.63 -14.82
N SER A 63 13.30 -14.50 -14.05
CA SER A 63 14.32 -14.07 -13.11
C SER A 63 15.41 -13.29 -13.84
N LYS A 64 15.65 -12.06 -13.42
CA LYS A 64 16.81 -11.27 -13.87
C LYS A 64 17.90 -11.35 -12.83
N ASN A 65 19.14 -11.18 -13.29
CA ASN A 65 20.25 -10.99 -12.37
C ASN A 65 20.08 -9.65 -11.65
N ILE A 66 19.91 -9.70 -10.33
CA ILE A 66 19.66 -8.55 -9.44
C ILE A 66 20.90 -8.17 -8.63
N TYR A 67 22.11 -8.43 -9.12
CA TYR A 67 23.34 -8.00 -8.45
C TYR A 67 23.28 -6.51 -8.08
N GLY A 68 23.52 -6.22 -6.79
CA GLY A 68 23.48 -4.87 -6.23
C GLY A 68 22.12 -4.39 -5.71
N PHE A 69 21.03 -5.16 -5.91
CA PHE A 69 19.73 -4.84 -5.32
C PHE A 69 19.60 -5.44 -3.92
N ASP A 70 19.55 -4.59 -2.90
CA ASP A 70 19.14 -4.99 -1.55
C ASP A 70 17.66 -4.63 -1.32
N PRO A 71 16.75 -5.61 -1.21
CA PRO A 71 15.33 -5.36 -0.93
C PRO A 71 15.08 -4.76 0.46
N ARG A 72 16.09 -4.70 1.33
CA ARG A 72 16.02 -4.08 2.65
C ARG A 72 16.48 -2.62 2.64
N SER A 73 16.98 -2.13 1.52
CA SER A 73 17.39 -0.74 1.37
C SER A 73 16.24 0.21 1.71
N GLY A 74 16.49 1.17 2.59
CA GLY A 74 15.48 2.12 3.07
C GLY A 74 14.70 1.69 4.33
N ILE A 75 14.86 0.45 4.81
CA ILE A 75 14.31 0.05 6.12
C ILE A 75 15.20 0.61 7.22
N THR A 76 14.75 1.66 7.90
CA THR A 76 15.45 2.23 9.07
C THR A 76 15.02 1.51 10.35
N LYS A 77 15.94 1.41 11.31
CA LYS A 77 15.67 0.89 12.67
C LYS A 77 15.32 2.02 13.65
N GLU A 78 14.90 3.16 13.14
CA GLU A 78 14.60 4.34 13.95
C GLU A 78 13.28 4.14 14.72
N ASN A 79 13.17 4.77 15.88
CA ASN A 79 11.93 4.79 16.64
C ASN A 79 10.93 5.70 15.94
N LEU A 80 10.05 5.09 15.13
CA LEU A 80 9.00 5.79 14.40
C LEU A 80 7.71 5.84 15.23
N VAL A 81 7.04 6.99 15.21
CA VAL A 81 5.68 7.15 15.74
C VAL A 81 4.71 7.03 14.58
N TRP A 82 3.79 6.08 14.68
CA TRP A 82 2.71 5.91 13.72
C TRP A 82 1.54 6.83 14.09
N LYS A 83 1.10 7.66 13.14
CA LYS A 83 -0.10 8.51 13.27
C LYS A 83 -0.98 8.35 12.04
N MET A 84 -2.28 8.20 12.27
CA MET A 84 -3.27 8.14 11.22
C MET A 84 -3.86 9.53 10.99
N PHE A 85 -3.85 9.98 9.73
CA PHE A 85 -4.51 11.20 9.29
C PHE A 85 -5.69 10.81 8.41
N VAL A 86 -6.89 11.29 8.75
CA VAL A 86 -8.11 10.99 8.00
C VAL A 86 -8.49 12.21 7.18
N PHE A 87 -8.66 12.01 5.88
CA PHE A 87 -9.12 13.03 4.94
C PHE A 87 -10.50 12.62 4.44
N ASP A 88 -11.49 13.47 4.64
CA ASP A 88 -12.83 13.23 4.12
C ASP A 88 -12.90 13.45 2.59
N ALA A 89 -14.04 13.08 2.00
CA ALA A 89 -14.25 13.22 0.57
C ALA A 89 -14.10 14.68 0.11
N TYR A 90 -14.65 15.62 0.88
CA TYR A 90 -14.63 17.04 0.55
C TYR A 90 -13.20 17.61 0.51
N ALA A 91 -12.38 17.30 1.50
CA ALA A 91 -10.98 17.68 1.57
C ALA A 91 -10.19 17.13 0.38
N VAL A 92 -10.41 15.87 -0.01
CA VAL A 92 -9.74 15.27 -1.16
C VAL A 92 -10.20 15.91 -2.47
N GLU A 93 -11.48 16.22 -2.64
CA GLU A 93 -11.97 16.89 -3.84
C GLU A 93 -11.42 18.32 -3.97
N ASN A 94 -11.33 19.07 -2.86
CA ASN A 94 -10.65 20.37 -2.83
C ASN A 94 -9.18 20.26 -3.24
N LEU A 95 -8.47 19.22 -2.80
CA LEU A 95 -7.08 18.98 -3.24
C LEU A 95 -7.01 18.69 -4.74
N ARG A 96 -7.94 17.90 -5.27
CA ARG A 96 -7.99 17.61 -6.71
C ARG A 96 -8.23 18.87 -7.52
N GLU A 97 -9.17 19.71 -7.10
CA GLU A 97 -9.43 21.01 -7.75
C GLU A 97 -8.20 21.92 -7.72
N ARG A 98 -7.52 22.01 -6.57
CA ARG A 98 -6.32 22.83 -6.39
C ARG A 98 -5.17 22.39 -7.30
N TYR A 99 -5.05 21.09 -7.59
CA TYR A 99 -3.98 20.54 -8.41
C TYR A 99 -4.38 20.30 -9.87
N THR A 100 -5.59 20.69 -10.27
CA THR A 100 -5.99 20.69 -11.69
C THR A 100 -5.09 21.67 -12.45
N SER A 101 -4.48 21.19 -13.55
CA SER A 101 -3.64 22.02 -14.41
C SER A 101 -4.48 22.95 -15.29
N PHE A 102 -3.84 23.93 -15.94
CA PHE A 102 -4.50 24.80 -16.92
C PHE A 102 -5.06 24.04 -18.13
N GLU A 103 -4.57 22.82 -18.39
CA GLU A 103 -5.04 21.96 -19.48
C GLU A 103 -6.29 21.14 -19.09
N ASN A 104 -6.90 21.43 -17.94
CA ASN A 104 -8.02 20.67 -17.36
C ASN A 104 -7.71 19.19 -17.08
N ASP A 105 -6.43 18.84 -16.93
CA ASP A 105 -6.05 17.50 -16.50
C ASP A 105 -6.24 17.40 -14.98
N ARG A 106 -7.34 16.74 -14.59
CA ARG A 106 -7.75 16.65 -13.18
C ARG A 106 -7.12 15.41 -12.55
N PRO A 107 -6.27 15.54 -11.52
CA PRO A 107 -5.62 14.39 -10.90
C PRO A 107 -6.65 13.45 -10.24
N THR A 108 -6.27 12.18 -10.15
CA THR A 108 -6.99 11.20 -9.34
C THR A 108 -6.91 11.56 -7.85
N ARG A 109 -7.79 10.97 -7.04
CA ARG A 109 -7.76 11.14 -5.57
C ARG A 109 -6.41 10.71 -4.98
N VAL A 110 -5.80 9.66 -5.52
CA VAL A 110 -4.50 9.13 -5.05
C VAL A 110 -3.37 10.10 -5.40
N GLU A 111 -3.33 10.60 -6.63
CA GLU A 111 -2.30 11.56 -7.06
C GLU A 111 -2.39 12.87 -6.25
N ALA A 112 -3.59 13.45 -6.14
CA ALA A 112 -3.80 14.70 -5.41
C ALA A 112 -3.40 14.58 -3.93
N LEU A 113 -3.80 13.50 -3.26
CA LEU A 113 -3.47 13.28 -1.85
C LEU A 113 -1.97 12.97 -1.67
N SER A 114 -1.36 12.19 -2.55
CA SER A 114 0.07 11.87 -2.50
C SER A 114 0.93 13.12 -2.71
N ALA A 115 0.58 13.95 -3.70
CA ALA A 115 1.24 15.23 -3.95
C ALA A 115 1.10 16.18 -2.75
N PHE A 116 -0.08 16.22 -2.13
CA PHE A 116 -0.30 17.01 -0.91
C PHE A 116 0.61 16.55 0.23
N ILE A 117 0.62 15.25 0.56
CA ILE A 117 1.47 14.69 1.62
C ILE A 117 2.94 14.99 1.34
N TRP A 118 3.39 14.76 0.10
CA TRP A 118 4.75 15.07 -0.32
C TRP A 118 5.10 16.54 -0.13
N SER A 119 4.21 17.46 -0.52
CA SER A 119 4.43 18.90 -0.34
C SER A 119 4.63 19.27 1.13
N ARG A 120 3.86 18.68 2.05
CA ARG A 120 4.00 18.91 3.49
C ARG A 120 5.30 18.32 4.01
N TYR A 121 5.64 17.10 3.56
CA TYR A 121 6.89 16.44 3.94
C TYR A 121 8.11 17.26 3.54
N VAL A 122 8.19 17.72 2.28
CA VAL A 122 9.33 18.50 1.77
C VAL A 122 9.51 19.80 2.56
N VAL A 123 8.42 20.52 2.86
CA VAL A 123 8.48 21.74 3.68
C VAL A 123 9.13 21.47 5.05
N VAL A 124 8.75 20.38 5.71
CA VAL A 124 9.34 20.00 7.01
C VAL A 124 10.77 19.48 6.85
N ALA A 125 11.04 18.67 5.83
CA ALA A 125 12.34 18.04 5.64
C ALA A 125 13.44 19.06 5.29
N VAL A 126 13.15 20.02 4.42
CA VAL A 126 14.07 21.11 4.03
C VAL A 126 14.43 22.01 5.22
N THR A 127 13.53 22.17 6.19
CA THR A 127 13.85 22.92 7.43
C THR A 127 14.85 22.20 8.33
N ARG A 128 14.95 20.88 8.23
CA ARG A 128 15.88 20.07 9.03
C ARG A 128 17.24 19.93 8.37
N ASP A 129 17.26 19.67 7.06
CA ASP A 129 18.49 19.52 6.29
C ASP A 129 18.23 19.83 4.80
N LYS A 130 18.78 20.94 4.32
CA LYS A 130 18.61 21.39 2.93
C LYS A 130 19.40 20.57 1.92
N ASN A 131 20.43 19.84 2.36
CA ASN A 131 21.35 19.13 1.47
C ASN A 131 20.95 17.65 1.29
N LYS A 132 19.89 17.20 1.96
CA LYS A 132 19.43 15.82 1.90
C LYS A 132 18.54 15.58 0.68
N THR A 133 18.88 14.58 -0.12
CA THR A 133 18.00 14.09 -1.18
C THR A 133 16.78 13.39 -0.58
N HIS A 134 15.60 13.75 -1.07
CA HIS A 134 14.34 13.12 -0.69
C HIS A 134 13.74 12.40 -1.89
N VAL A 135 13.18 11.22 -1.67
CA VAL A 135 12.61 10.37 -2.72
C VAL A 135 11.19 9.98 -2.36
N VAL A 136 10.29 10.00 -3.35
CA VAL A 136 8.96 9.40 -3.26
C VAL A 136 8.97 8.12 -4.07
N ILE A 137 8.48 7.03 -3.49
CA ILE A 137 8.29 5.75 -4.16
C ILE A 137 6.79 5.46 -4.16
N HIS A 138 6.22 5.29 -5.35
CA HIS A 138 4.80 4.97 -5.53
C HIS A 138 4.67 3.54 -6.07
N ALA A 139 4.01 2.67 -5.31
CA ALA A 139 3.71 1.32 -5.76
C ALA A 139 2.58 1.34 -6.79
N VAL A 140 2.77 0.64 -7.90
CA VAL A 140 1.78 0.54 -8.99
C VAL A 140 1.44 -0.93 -9.21
N ASN A 141 0.14 -1.23 -9.35
CA ASN A 141 -0.29 -2.58 -9.74
C ASN A 141 0.02 -2.79 -11.22
N LEU A 142 0.83 -3.81 -11.53
CA LEU A 142 1.19 -4.17 -12.91
C LEU A 142 0.17 -5.10 -13.58
N ARG A 143 -0.83 -5.56 -12.83
CA ARG A 143 -1.96 -6.30 -13.41
C ARG A 143 -2.92 -5.33 -14.10
N PRO A 144 -3.56 -5.73 -15.21
CA PRO A 144 -4.61 -4.96 -15.87
C PRO A 144 -5.76 -4.59 -14.94
#